data_AF-A0AAE3JBB8-F1
#
_entry.id   AF-A0AAE3JBB8-F1
#
_cell.length_a   1.000
_cell.length_b   1.000
_cell.length_c   1.000
_cell.angle_alpha   90.00
_cell.angle_beta   90.00
_cell.angle_gamma   90.00
#
_symmetry.space_group_name_H-M   'P 1'
#
loop_
_entity.id
_entity.type
_entity.pdbx_description
1 polymer ?
#
loop_
_entity_poly.entity_id
_entity_poly.type
_entity_poly.pdbx_seq_one_letter_code
_entity_poly.pdbx_strand_id
1 'polypeptide(L)'
;MNQVEKNQVDQRASRYASQYADIIDLPHHVSKRHPQMALSDRAAQFGAYAALRGYDEAVTETVKKSIQQTEAYIEMEQYND
;
A
#
# COMPACT_ATOMS: atom_id res chain seq x y z
N MET A 1 5.65 -16.14 -15.84
CA MET A 1 4.44 -16.28 -16.67
C MET A 1 4.85 -16.48 -18.11
N ASN A 2 4.48 -17.62 -18.67
CA ASN A 2 4.88 -18.03 -20.03
C ASN A 2 3.96 -17.42 -21.09
N GLN A 3 4.46 -17.28 -22.32
CA GLN A 3 3.74 -16.67 -23.46
C GLN A 3 2.39 -17.36 -23.76
N VAL A 4 2.25 -18.64 -23.42
CA VAL A 4 1.00 -19.42 -23.56
C VAL A 4 -0.09 -18.94 -22.60
N GLU A 5 0.26 -18.55 -21.36
CA GLU A 5 -0.70 -18.08 -20.36
C GLU A 5 -1.26 -16.70 -20.72
N LYS A 6 -0.40 -15.80 -21.23
CA LYS A 6 -0.82 -14.46 -21.70
C LYS A 6 -1.81 -14.55 -22.86
N ASN A 7 -1.51 -15.36 -23.87
CA ASN A 7 -2.40 -15.55 -25.02
C ASN A 7 -3.77 -16.12 -24.63
N GLN A 8 -3.82 -16.97 -23.60
CA GLN A 8 -5.07 -17.56 -23.11
C GLN A 8 -5.90 -16.56 -22.28
N VAL A 9 -5.25 -15.64 -21.56
CA VAL A 9 -5.90 -14.52 -20.86
C VAL A 9 -6.47 -13.51 -21.84
N ASP A 10 -5.71 -13.16 -22.90
CA ASP A 10 -6.14 -12.20 -23.92
C ASP A 10 -7.34 -12.71 -24.73
N GLN A 11 -7.35 -14.01 -25.06
CA GLN A 11 -8.50 -14.65 -25.72
C GLN A 11 -9.75 -14.72 -24.83
N ARG A 12 -9.58 -14.91 -23.52
CA ARG A 12 -10.70 -14.89 -22.57
C ARG A 12 -11.32 -13.49 -22.46
N ALA A 13 -10.49 -12.45 -22.34
CA ALA A 13 -10.96 -11.06 -22.32
C ALA A 13 -11.74 -10.70 -23.59
N SER A 14 -11.23 -11.10 -24.76
CA SER A 14 -11.90 -10.90 -26.05
C SER A 14 -13.26 -11.61 -26.14
N ARG A 15 -13.37 -12.84 -25.63
CA ARG A 15 -14.66 -13.56 -25.60
C ARG A 15 -15.69 -12.90 -24.69
N TYR A 16 -15.29 -12.41 -23.52
CA TYR A 16 -16.19 -11.70 -22.61
C TYR A 16 -16.66 -10.36 -23.19
N ALA A 17 -15.77 -9.64 -23.88
CA ALA A 17 -16.13 -8.41 -24.57
C ALA A 17 -17.21 -8.64 -25.65
N SER A 18 -17.11 -9.72 -26.43
CA SER A 18 -18.12 -10.06 -27.44
C SER A 18 -19.43 -10.60 -26.85
N GLN A 19 -19.39 -11.31 -25.72
CA GLN A 19 -20.57 -11.91 -25.09
C GLN A 19 -21.46 -10.88 -24.38
N TYR A 20 -20.88 -9.79 -23.91
CA TYR A 20 -21.58 -8.73 -23.17
C TYR A 20 -21.52 -7.37 -23.89
N ALA A 21 -21.24 -7.35 -25.20
CA ALA A 21 -21.07 -6.15 -26.01
C ALA A 21 -22.29 -5.22 -25.98
N ASP A 22 -23.47 -5.77 -25.72
CA ASP A 22 -24.75 -5.06 -25.60
C ASP A 22 -24.94 -4.35 -24.24
N ILE A 23 -24.21 -4.75 -23.20
CA ILE A 23 -24.36 -4.21 -21.84
C ILE A 23 -23.08 -3.61 -21.24
N ILE A 24 -21.91 -3.85 -21.82
CA ILE A 24 -20.61 -3.49 -21.22
C ILE A 24 -20.40 -1.98 -21.09
N ASP A 25 -20.95 -1.20 -22.03
CA ASP A 25 -20.83 0.26 -22.04
C ASP A 25 -22.04 0.96 -21.38
N LEU A 26 -22.98 0.21 -20.82
CA LEU A 26 -24.12 0.80 -20.13
C LEU A 26 -23.67 1.53 -18.86
N PRO A 27 -24.29 2.69 -18.53
CA PRO A 27 -24.00 3.38 -17.29
C PRO A 27 -24.15 2.44 -16.09
N HIS A 28 -23.11 2.37 -15.26
CA HIS A 28 -23.20 1.61 -14.02
C HIS A 28 -24.25 2.23 -13.11
N HIS A 29 -25.18 1.40 -12.64
CA HIS A 29 -26.19 1.82 -11.69
C HIS A 29 -25.54 2.25 -10.37
N VAL A 30 -25.87 3.46 -9.92
CA VAL A 30 -25.55 3.95 -8.58
C VAL A 30 -26.85 4.13 -7.80
N SER A 31 -26.92 3.52 -6.62
CA SER A 31 -28.10 3.60 -5.76
C SER A 31 -28.36 5.04 -5.33
N LYS A 32 -29.59 5.52 -5.53
CA LYS A 32 -30.05 6.83 -5.03
C LYS A 32 -30.27 6.85 -3.51
N ARG A 33 -30.61 5.70 -2.93
CA ARG A 33 -30.91 5.55 -1.50
C ARG A 33 -29.66 5.32 -0.64
N HIS A 34 -28.70 4.60 -1.20
CA HIS A 34 -27.43 4.28 -0.54
C HIS A 34 -26.30 4.79 -1.44
N PRO A 35 -26.01 6.11 -1.43
CA PRO A 35 -24.96 6.68 -2.24
C PRO A 35 -23.60 6.08 -1.83
N GLN A 36 -22.66 6.10 -2.76
CA GLN A 36 -21.29 5.66 -2.47
C GLN A 36 -20.64 6.59 -1.45
N MET A 37 -19.87 6.01 -0.53
CA MET A 37 -19.12 6.76 0.46
C MET A 37 -18.04 7.62 -0.21
N ALA A 38 -17.88 8.87 0.24
CA ALA A 38 -16.86 9.78 -0.27
C ALA A 38 -15.45 9.22 -0.05
N LEU A 39 -14.50 9.61 -0.89
CA LEU A 39 -13.13 9.10 -0.85
C LEU A 39 -12.42 9.47 0.48
N SER A 40 -12.72 10.65 1.02
CA SER A 40 -12.27 11.10 2.35
C SER A 40 -12.76 10.19 3.47
N ASP A 41 -14.04 9.83 3.44
CA ASP A 41 -14.66 9.00 4.47
C ASP A 41 -14.11 7.58 4.41
N ARG A 42 -13.86 7.08 3.19
CA ARG A 42 -13.12 5.81 2.98
C ARG A 42 -11.71 5.89 3.58
N ALA A 43 -10.99 7.00 3.42
CA ALA A 43 -9.66 7.17 3.99
C ALA A 43 -9.71 7.28 5.53
N ALA A 44 -10.71 7.96 6.08
CA ALA A 44 -10.88 8.15 7.52
C ALA A 44 -11.04 6.83 8.28
N GLN A 45 -11.67 5.81 7.68
CA GLN A 45 -11.76 4.46 8.26
C GLN A 45 -10.38 3.87 8.60
N PHE A 46 -9.36 4.18 7.80
CA PHE A 46 -7.99 3.72 7.98
C PHE A 46 -7.08 4.76 8.66
N GLY A 47 -7.63 5.89 9.09
CA GLY A 47 -6.87 6.97 9.72
C GLY A 47 -6.12 6.53 10.99
N ALA A 48 -6.67 5.59 11.74
CA ALA A 48 -6.03 5.04 12.95
C ALA A 48 -4.65 4.39 12.68
N TYR A 49 -4.41 3.92 11.45
CA TYR A 49 -3.16 3.27 11.05
C TYR A 49 -2.19 4.22 10.34
N ALA A 50 -2.51 5.51 10.23
CA ALA A 50 -1.63 6.48 9.57
C ALA A 50 -0.25 6.57 10.25
N ALA A 51 -0.20 6.40 11.58
CA ALA A 51 1.03 6.41 12.36
C ALA A 51 1.97 5.22 12.10
N LEU A 52 1.48 4.14 11.46
CA LEU A 52 2.34 3.00 11.11
C LEU A 52 3.25 3.30 9.92
N ARG A 53 2.92 4.30 9.08
CA ARG A 53 3.84 4.76 8.05
C ARG A 53 5.01 5.49 8.71
N GLY A 54 6.23 5.14 8.37
CA GLY A 54 7.41 5.76 9.00
C GLY A 54 7.88 5.05 10.27
N TYR A 55 7.15 4.04 10.77
CA TYR A 55 7.50 3.39 12.03
C TYR A 55 8.80 2.58 11.92
N ASP A 56 8.99 1.84 10.84
CA ASP A 56 10.20 1.07 10.59
C ASP A 56 11.43 2.00 10.48
N GLU A 57 11.30 3.12 9.75
CA GLU A 57 12.36 4.14 9.70
C GLU A 57 12.63 4.73 11.09
N ALA A 58 11.60 5.07 11.87
CA ALA A 58 11.76 5.62 13.21
C ALA A 58 12.49 4.64 14.15
N VAL A 59 12.15 3.35 14.11
CA VAL A 59 12.82 2.30 14.90
C VAL A 59 14.30 2.19 14.50
N THR A 60 14.61 2.12 13.20
CA THR A 60 16.01 2.01 12.75
C THR A 60 16.84 3.22 13.17
N GLU A 61 16.29 4.43 13.10
CA GLU A 61 16.96 5.66 13.56
C GLU A 61 17.19 5.66 15.07
N THR A 62 16.24 5.16 15.87
CA THR A 62 16.45 5.03 17.32
C THR A 62 17.58 4.06 17.67
N VAL A 63 17.70 2.94 16.96
CA VAL A 63 18.79 1.97 17.16
C VAL A 63 20.15 2.57 16.78
N LYS A 64 20.23 3.30 15.66
CA LYS A 64 21.48 3.97 15.26
C LYS A 64 21.93 4.97 16.32
N LYS A 65 21.02 5.78 16.83
CA LYS A 65 21.32 6.76 17.90
C LYS A 65 21.78 6.08 19.18
N SER A 66 21.16 4.96 19.58
CA SER A 66 21.59 4.25 20.78
C SER A 66 23.01 3.68 20.62
N ILE A 67 23.32 3.12 19.45
CA ILE A 67 24.67 2.59 19.15
C ILE A 67 25.72 3.70 19.21
N GLN A 68 25.47 4.82 18.53
CA GLN A 68 26.38 5.98 18.54
C GLN A 68 26.61 6.53 19.95
N GLN A 69 25.57 6.57 20.78
CA GLN A 69 25.71 6.98 22.18
C GLN A 69 26.61 6.01 22.94
N THR A 70 26.38 4.70 22.84
CA THR A 70 27.23 3.70 23.49
C THR A 70 28.68 3.75 23.01
N GLU A 71 28.92 3.92 21.71
CA GLU A 71 30.26 4.06 21.14
C GLU A 71 30.96 5.31 21.71
N ALA A 72 30.27 6.46 21.74
CA ALA A 72 30.80 7.70 22.31
C ALA A 72 31.11 7.56 23.82
N TYR A 73 30.27 6.85 24.59
CA TYR A 73 30.55 6.58 26.00
C TYR A 73 31.79 5.71 26.18
N ILE A 74 31.94 4.65 25.38
CA ILE A 74 33.11 3.76 25.40
C ILE A 74 34.37 4.53 25.04
N GLU A 75 34.33 5.37 24.00
CA GLU A 75 35.47 6.21 23.62
C GLU A 75 35.87 7.17 24.76
N MET A 76 34.90 7.83 25.41
CA MET A 76 35.17 8.72 26.53
C MET A 76 35.80 8.00 27.74
N GLU A 77 35.40 6.75 28.00
CA GLU A 77 36.03 5.93 29.05
C GLU A 77 37.48 5.55 28.70
N GLN A 78 37.77 5.26 27.42
CA GLN A 78 39.10 4.87 26.96
C GLN A 78 40.15 6.00 26.97
N TYR A 79 39.71 7.27 27.02
CA TYR A 79 40.61 8.43 27.11
C TYR A 79 40.92 8.87 28.55
N ASN A 80 40.29 8.26 29.56
CA ASN A 80 40.48 8.60 30.97
C ASN A 80 41.53 7.74 31.69
N ASP A 81 42.25 6.88 30.96
CA ASP A 81 43.40 6.09 31.45
C ASP A 81 44.77 6.72 31.09
#